data_AF-A0A258JXL4-F1
#
_entry.id   AF-A0A258JXL4-F1
#
_cell.length_a   1.000
_cell.length_b   1.000
_cell.length_c   1.000
_cell.angle_alpha   90.00
_cell.angle_beta   90.00
_cell.angle_gamma   90.00
#
_symmetry.space_group_name_H-M   'P 1'
#
loop_
_entity.id
_entity.type
_entity.pdbx_description
1 polymer ?
#
loop_
_entity_poly.entity_id
_entity_poly.type
_entity_poly.pdbx_seq_one_letter_code
_entity_poly.pdbx_strand_id
1 'polypeptide(L)' 'MKLNIQDTFNKELPADPITENYVRQVENACFSFVTPTKTANPQILHVSSEMLENLGLSETDAKSDEFKNIFTGNEILP' A
#
# COMPACT_ATOMS: atom_id res chain seq x y z
N MET A 1 12.23 -0.17 -7.54
CA MET A 1 11.48 0.96 -6.96
C MET A 1 12.00 1.28 -5.56
N LYS A 2 12.12 2.56 -5.17
CA LYS A 2 12.49 2.96 -3.80
C LYS A 2 11.65 4.15 -3.35
N LEU A 3 10.81 3.94 -2.33
CA LEU A 3 9.98 4.99 -1.75
C LEU A 3 10.61 5.52 -0.46
N ASN A 4 10.60 6.84 -0.28
CA ASN A 4 11.07 7.49 0.94
C ASN A 4 9.90 7.73 1.90
N ILE A 5 9.34 6.65 2.45
CA ILE A 5 8.14 6.71 3.29
C ILE A 5 8.53 7.17 4.70
N GLN A 6 7.94 8.28 5.14
CA GLN A 6 7.97 8.71 6.54
C GLN A 6 6.70 8.21 7.23
N ASP A 7 6.75 6.95 7.66
CA ASP A 7 5.59 6.31 8.26
C ASP A 7 5.41 6.74 9.71
N THR A 8 4.58 7.76 9.91
CA THR A 8 4.18 8.27 11.23
C THR A 8 2.73 7.88 11.57
N PHE A 9 1.89 7.62 10.56
CA PHE A 9 0.47 7.37 10.78
C PHE A 9 0.23 6.10 11.60
N ASN A 10 0.81 4.98 11.19
CA ASN A 10 0.61 3.71 11.90
C ASN A 10 1.47 3.56 13.17
N LYS A 11 2.48 4.42 13.36
CA LYS A 11 3.36 4.41 14.53
C LYS A 11 2.82 5.25 15.68
N GLU A 12 2.23 6.39 15.35
CA GLU A 12 1.79 7.38 16.35
C GLU A 12 0.31 7.27 16.69
N LEU A 13 -0.51 6.73 15.78
CA LEU A 13 -1.94 6.55 16.04
C LEU A 13 -2.24 5.17 16.65
N PRO A 14 -3.27 5.07 17.52
CA PRO A 14 -3.64 3.80 18.13
C PRO A 14 -4.18 2.83 17.08
N ALA A 15 -3.52 1.67 16.95
CA ALA A 15 -3.97 0.56 16.14
C ALA A 15 -5.02 -0.29 16.89
N ASP A 16 -5.92 -0.91 16.13
CA ASP A 16 -6.83 -1.92 16.65
C ASP A 16 -6.05 -3.16 17.11
N PRO A 17 -6.17 -3.57 18.38
CA PRO A 17 -5.45 -4.72 18.89
C PRO A 17 -5.99 -6.06 18.34
N ILE A 18 -7.21 -6.07 17.81
CA ILE A 18 -7.85 -7.28 17.27
C ILE A 18 -7.53 -7.38 15.77
N THR A 19 -6.88 -8.49 15.38
CA THR A 19 -6.39 -8.70 14.00
C THR A 19 -7.28 -9.60 13.16
N GLU A 20 -8.24 -10.28 13.78
CA GLU A 20 -9.21 -11.13 13.11
C GLU A 20 -10.19 -10.31 12.29
N ASN A 21 -10.47 -10.77 11.06
CA ASN A 21 -11.40 -10.11 10.16
C ASN A 21 -12.83 -10.60 10.41
N TYR A 22 -13.61 -9.81 11.15
CA TYR A 22 -15.04 -10.01 11.37
C TYR A 22 -15.74 -8.69 11.68
N VAL A 23 -17.06 -8.65 11.55
CA VAL A 23 -17.86 -7.46 11.82
C VAL A 23 -18.01 -7.26 13.33
N ARG A 24 -17.62 -6.09 13.83
CA ARG A 24 -17.78 -5.67 15.22
C ARG A 24 -17.67 -4.15 15.36
N GLN A 25 -17.94 -3.65 16.55
CA GLN A 25 -17.54 -2.29 16.94
C GLN A 25 -16.02 -2.24 17.17
N VAL A 26 -15.39 -1.17 16.69
CA VAL A 26 -13.97 -0.89 16.90
C VAL A 26 -13.88 0.28 17.88
N GLU A 27 -13.35 0.04 19.07
CA GLU A 27 -13.22 1.07 20.11
C GLU A 27 -11.75 1.41 20.33
N ASN A 28 -11.47 2.68 20.65
CA ASN A 28 -10.13 3.17 21.03
C ASN A 28 -9.02 2.96 19.98
N ALA A 29 -9.37 2.81 18.69
CA ALA A 29 -8.41 2.68 17.59
C ALA A 29 -8.74 3.64 16.45
N CYS A 30 -7.70 4.09 15.74
CA CYS A 30 -7.80 4.93 14.55
C CYS A 30 -7.76 4.12 13.25
N PHE A 31 -7.22 2.91 13.28
CA PHE A 31 -7.13 2.02 12.11
C PHE A 31 -7.00 0.56 12.53
N SER A 32 -7.29 -0.36 11.61
CA SER A 32 -7.10 -1.81 11.79
C SER A 32 -6.21 -2.36 10.68
N PHE A 33 -5.32 -3.29 11.00
CA PHE A 33 -4.46 -3.93 10.01
C PHE A 33 -5.23 -4.97 9.19
N VAL A 34 -5.00 -4.97 7.87
CA VAL A 34 -5.55 -5.96 6.95
C VAL A 34 -4.53 -6.33 5.89
N THR A 35 -4.61 -7.56 5.40
CA THR A 35 -3.82 -8.01 4.24
C THR A 35 -4.61 -7.77 2.96
N PRO A 36 -4.04 -7.11 1.93
CA PRO A 36 -4.69 -6.93 0.64
C PRO A 36 -5.10 -8.26 0.01
N THR A 37 -6.26 -8.29 -0.65
CA THR A 37 -6.69 -9.45 -1.44
C THR A 37 -5.90 -9.51 -2.74
N LYS A 38 -5.33 -10.68 -3.07
CA LYS A 38 -4.53 -10.88 -4.27
C LYS A 38 -5.37 -10.75 -5.54
N THR A 39 -4.83 -10.05 -6.53
CA THR A 39 -5.42 -9.90 -7.85
C THR A 39 -4.92 -11.00 -8.80
N ALA A 40 -5.85 -11.63 -9.52
CA ALA A 40 -5.55 -12.81 -10.34
C ALA A 40 -4.79 -12.50 -11.65
N ASN A 41 -5.02 -11.35 -12.27
CA ASN A 41 -4.35 -10.94 -13.52
C ASN A 41 -4.03 -9.43 -13.49
N PRO A 42 -3.03 -9.00 -12.71
CA PRO A 42 -2.71 -7.59 -12.52
C PRO A 42 -2.15 -6.96 -13.79
N GLN A 43 -2.62 -5.75 -14.11
CA GLN A 43 -2.14 -4.98 -15.26
C GLN A 43 -2.08 -3.48 -14.90
N ILE A 44 -1.04 -2.80 -15.39
CA ILE A 44 -0.95 -1.34 -15.34
C ILE A 44 -1.60 -0.77 -16.59
N LEU A 45 -2.67 0.01 -16.42
CA LEU A 45 -3.40 0.63 -17.54
C LEU A 45 -2.88 2.04 -17.83
N HIS A 46 -2.54 2.79 -16.79
CA HIS A 46 -2.09 4.17 -16.90
C HIS A 46 -1.28 4.57 -15.66
N VAL A 47 -0.34 5.48 -15.85
CA VAL A 47 0.43 6.13 -14.77
C VAL A 47 0.54 7.62 -15.09
N SER A 48 0.48 8.46 -14.05
CA SER A 48 0.76 9.89 -14.18
C SER A 48 2.26 10.13 -14.04
N SER A 49 2.91 10.64 -15.09
CA SER A 49 4.34 10.97 -15.05
C SER A 49 4.66 12.03 -13.98
N GLU A 50 3.79 13.01 -13.80
CA GLU A 50 3.93 14.03 -12.75
C GLU A 50 3.95 13.41 -11.35
N MET A 51 3.08 12.43 -11.10
CA MET A 51 3.04 11.76 -9.80
C MET A 51 4.20 10.80 -9.58
N LEU A 52 4.76 10.19 -10.63
CA LEU A 52 6.00 9.43 -10.50
C LEU A 52 7.13 10.34 -10.02
N GLU A 53 7.31 11.50 -10.67
CA GLU A 53 8.32 12.48 -10.28
C GLU A 53 8.11 13.00 -8.85
N ASN A 54 6.87 13.37 -8.50
CA ASN A 54 6.53 13.85 -7.16
C ASN A 54 6.82 12.82 -6.05
N LEU A 55 6.72 11.52 -6.37
CA LEU A 55 7.01 10.42 -5.45
C LEU A 55 8.47 9.95 -5.51
N GLY A 56 9.31 10.58 -6.34
CA GLY A 56 10.71 10.19 -6.53
C GLY A 56 10.90 8.88 -7.29
N LEU A 57 9.92 8.50 -8.10
CA LEU A 57 9.92 7.30 -8.94
C LEU A 57 10.25 7.64 -10.39
N SER A 58 10.92 6.71 -11.06
CA SER A 58 11.23 6.81 -12.48
C SER A 58 10.17 6.13 -13.35
N GLU A 59 10.12 6.47 -14.65
CA GLU A 59 9.31 5.70 -15.60
C GLU A 59 9.75 4.22 -15.71
N THR A 60 11.03 3.95 -15.44
CA THR A 60 11.55 2.57 -15.39
C THR A 60 10.99 1.80 -14.19
N ASP A 61 10.80 2.46 -13.04
CA ASP A 61 10.14 1.83 -11.89
C ASP A 61 8.69 1.48 -12.24
N ALA A 62 7.96 2.37 -12.90
CA ALA A 62 6.56 2.17 -13.29
C ALA A 62 6.33 0.98 -14.25
N LYS A 63 7.38 0.54 -14.96
CA LYS A 63 7.36 -0.61 -15.89
C LYS A 63 7.81 -1.92 -15.25
N SER A 64 8.23 -1.89 -13.98
CA SER A 64 8.70 -3.08 -13.27
C SER A 64 7.56 -3.95 -12.78
N ASP A 65 7.84 -5.25 -12.62
CA ASP A 65 6.89 -6.18 -11.99
C ASP A 65 6.67 -5.85 -10.51
N GLU A 66 7.68 -5.32 -9.82
CA GLU A 66 7.60 -4.85 -8.44
C GLU A 66 6.52 -3.75 -8.30
N PHE A 67 6.57 -2.72 -9.16
CA PHE A 67 5.55 -1.66 -9.18
C PHE A 67 4.17 -2.27 -9.42
N LYS A 68 4.02 -3.09 -10.47
CA LYS A 68 2.75 -3.76 -10.78
C LYS A 68 2.22 -4.51 -9.57
N ASN A 69 3.02 -5.36 -8.93
CA ASN A 69 2.56 -6.22 -7.84
C ASN A 69 2.22 -5.43 -6.57
N ILE A 70 2.98 -4.38 -6.23
CA ILE A 70 2.69 -3.54 -5.06
C ILE A 70 1.38 -2.76 -5.26
N PHE A 71 1.24 -2.08 -6.40
CA PHE A 71 0.06 -1.24 -6.66
C PHE A 71 -1.20 -2.05 -7.01
N THR A 72 -1.10 -3.37 -7.20
CA THR A 72 -2.24 -4.28 -7.35
C THR A 72 -2.45 -5.22 -6.15
N GLY A 73 -1.83 -4.93 -5.00
CA GLY A 73 -2.02 -5.69 -3.74
C GLY A 73 -1.41 -7.10 -3.74
N ASN A 74 -0.60 -7.42 -4.74
CA ASN A 74 0.08 -8.70 -4.86
C ASN A 74 1.40 -8.78 -4.10
N GLU A 75 1.97 -7.65 -3.72
CA GLU A 75 3.12 -7.55 -2.81
C GLU A 75 2.90 -6.39 -1.82
N ILE A 76 3.52 -6.48 -0.64
CA ILE A 76 3.53 -5.42 0.37
C ILE A 76 4.94 -4.86 0.39
N LEU A 77 5.05 -3.53 0.45
CA LEU A 77 6.34 -2.86 0.58
C LEU A 77 7.04 -3.30 1.88
N PRO A 78 8.33 -3.66 1.81
CA PRO A 78 9.11 -4.03 2.99
C PRO A 78 9.39 -2.83 3.91
#